data_AF-A0A7S3EB44-F1
#
_entry.id   AF-A0A7S3EB44-F1
#
_cell.length_a   1.000
_cell.length_b   1.000
_cell.length_c   1.000
_cell.angle_alpha   90.00
_cell.angle_beta   90.00
_cell.angle_gamma   90.00
#
_symmetry.space_group_name_H-M   'P 1'
#
loop_
_entity.id
_entity.type
_entity.pdbx_description
1 polymer ?
#
loop_
_entity_poly.entity_id
_entity_poly.type
_entity_poly.pdbx_seq_one_letter_code
_entity_poly.pdbx_strand_id
1 'polypeptide(L)'
;MAFIFGLSSQKVRNQSGSVGKARRVRIRSSAVESGSELSEELKQLFQRQKERPIFDHDRFGGAWLAAENELRFFSDEELTKIGNAAQRSSASALRDGVESIVAESREKLLKEFPNITEEGGALYPPFRSEACWRDFWHFTRVASYGCTIDESAFLNKDGLGILEEVYRELSVPLDAMLYGTRQLKVESQRSVNSEEEKAIVGRSFDTVITGLSDFVKSSE
;
A
#
# COMPACT_ATOMS: atom_id res chain seq x y z
N MET A 1 4.98 7.39 -1.41
CA MET A 1 5.28 6.07 -0.81
C MET A 1 5.74 5.01 -1.82
N ALA A 2 5.11 4.81 -2.99
CA ALA A 2 5.51 3.75 -3.95
C ALA A 2 6.90 3.88 -4.59
N PHE A 3 7.35 5.09 -4.91
CA PHE A 3 8.57 5.35 -5.68
C PHE A 3 9.75 5.88 -4.86
N ILE A 4 9.52 6.27 -3.60
CA ILE A 4 10.53 6.94 -2.76
C ILE A 4 11.64 5.98 -2.32
N PHE A 5 11.37 4.68 -2.26
CA PHE A 5 12.34 3.67 -1.80
C PHE A 5 12.83 2.74 -2.89
N GLY A 6 12.96 3.23 -4.13
CA GLY A 6 13.66 2.53 -5.21
C GLY A 6 15.14 2.20 -4.95
N LEU A 7 15.65 2.22 -3.71
CA LEU A 7 17.05 1.89 -3.37
C LEU A 7 17.28 1.22 -2.00
N SER A 8 16.26 0.81 -1.24
CA SER A 8 16.52 0.09 0.02
C SER A 8 15.92 -1.30 0.01
N SER A 9 16.75 -2.30 -0.31
CA SER A 9 16.44 -3.72 -0.20
C SER A 9 15.91 -4.04 1.19
N GLN A 10 14.60 -4.23 1.33
CA GLN A 10 14.08 -4.90 2.51
C GLN A 10 14.52 -6.36 2.47
N LYS A 11 15.44 -6.68 3.39
CA LYS A 11 16.03 -7.99 3.57
C LYS A 11 14.98 -8.87 4.26
N VAL A 12 14.26 -9.67 3.49
CA VAL A 12 13.36 -10.71 4.01
C VAL A 12 14.19 -11.63 4.92
N ARG A 13 13.89 -11.61 6.21
CA ARG A 13 14.62 -12.36 7.24
C ARG A 13 13.97 -13.74 7.39
N ASN A 14 14.35 -14.69 6.54
CA ASN A 14 13.99 -16.09 6.73
C ASN A 14 14.70 -16.65 7.97
N GLN A 15 13.91 -17.04 8.98
CA GLN A 15 14.36 -17.90 10.07
C GLN A 15 14.04 -19.36 9.75
N SER A 16 15.07 -20.16 9.50
CA SER A 16 15.18 -21.57 9.93
C SER A 16 16.45 -22.17 9.33
N GLY A 17 17.27 -22.81 10.18
CA GLY A 17 18.64 -23.20 9.87
C GLY A 17 18.82 -24.44 9.01
N SER A 18 19.99 -24.51 8.37
CA SER A 18 20.87 -25.68 8.34
C SER A 18 22.16 -25.31 7.60
N VAL A 19 23.29 -25.77 8.12
CA VAL A 19 24.65 -25.42 7.68
C VAL A 19 24.96 -26.13 6.36
N GLY A 20 25.15 -25.36 5.29
CA GLY A 20 25.70 -25.85 4.02
C GLY A 20 26.46 -24.74 3.29
N LYS A 21 27.77 -24.93 3.10
CA LYS A 21 28.65 -24.01 2.35
C LYS A 21 28.17 -23.90 0.90
N ALA A 22 27.47 -22.82 0.56
CA ALA A 22 27.16 -22.46 -0.83
C ALA A 22 28.09 -21.33 -1.30
N ARG A 23 28.87 -21.63 -2.35
CA ARG A 23 29.72 -20.69 -3.10
C ARG A 23 28.90 -19.45 -3.49
N ARG A 24 29.37 -18.28 -3.06
CA ARG A 24 28.77 -16.97 -3.39
C ARG A 24 29.06 -16.63 -4.86
N VAL A 25 28.20 -17.08 -5.77
CA VAL A 25 28.19 -16.61 -7.16
C VAL A 25 27.66 -15.17 -7.13
N ARG A 26 28.58 -14.22 -7.32
CA ARG A 26 28.27 -12.80 -7.44
C ARG A 26 27.73 -12.58 -8.85
N ILE A 27 26.44 -12.83 -9.07
CA ILE A 27 25.75 -12.35 -10.26
C ILE A 27 25.68 -10.82 -10.11
N ARG A 28 26.61 -10.12 -10.74
CA ARG A 28 26.49 -8.70 -11.01
C ARG A 28 25.28 -8.55 -11.92
N SER A 29 24.14 -8.13 -11.36
CA SER A 29 22.97 -7.75 -12.15
C SER A 29 23.34 -6.53 -12.99
N SER A 30 23.64 -6.76 -14.26
CA SER A 30 23.98 -5.77 -15.28
C SER A 30 22.74 -5.12 -15.90
N ALA A 31 21.70 -4.86 -15.09
CA ALA A 31 20.43 -4.30 -15.55
C ALA A 31 20.08 -2.96 -14.87
N VAL A 32 21.08 -2.26 -14.34
CA VAL A 32 20.96 -0.89 -13.78
C VAL A 32 21.63 0.11 -14.72
N GLU A 33 21.33 0.05 -16.02
CA GLU A 33 21.96 0.92 -17.04
C GLU A 33 20.98 1.47 -18.09
N SER A 34 19.71 1.69 -17.75
CA SER A 34 18.88 2.66 -18.47
C SER A 34 18.28 3.66 -17.48
N GLY A 35 19.15 4.54 -17.00
CA GLY A 35 18.77 5.70 -16.20
C GLY A 35 18.08 6.75 -17.04
N SER A 36 16.74 6.80 -16.98
CA SER A 36 16.08 8.09 -16.93
C SER A 36 16.18 8.55 -15.49
N GLU A 37 17.01 9.54 -15.21
CA GLU A 37 16.95 10.24 -13.92
C GLU A 37 15.49 10.70 -13.73
N LEU A 38 14.88 10.37 -12.59
CA LEU A 38 13.53 10.87 -12.27
C LEU A 38 13.53 12.39 -12.47
N SER A 39 12.50 12.95 -13.11
CA SER A 39 12.40 14.40 -13.30
C SER A 39 12.49 15.10 -11.95
N GLU A 40 13.03 16.31 -11.92
CA GLU A 40 13.05 17.12 -10.69
C GLU A 40 11.63 17.37 -10.17
N GLU A 41 10.63 17.45 -11.06
CA GLU A 41 9.23 17.51 -10.66
C GLU A 41 8.80 16.24 -9.90
N LEU A 42 9.10 15.04 -10.41
CA LEU A 42 8.78 13.78 -9.72
C LEU A 42 9.49 13.66 -8.37
N LYS A 43 10.77 14.06 -8.30
CA LYS A 43 11.51 14.08 -7.02
C LYS A 43 10.84 15.00 -6.00
N GLN A 44 10.40 16.19 -6.42
CA GLN A 44 9.67 17.12 -5.56
C GLN A 44 8.31 16.59 -5.14
N LEU A 45 7.55 15.97 -6.05
CA LEU A 45 6.26 15.35 -5.74
C LEU A 45 6.41 14.24 -4.71
N PHE A 46 7.44 13.40 -4.83
CA PHE A 46 7.75 12.39 -3.84
C PHE A 46 8.10 12.99 -2.48
N GLN A 47 8.91 14.04 -2.45
CA GLN A 47 9.24 14.72 -1.20
C GLN A 47 7.98 15.30 -0.53
N ARG A 48 7.13 16.00 -1.30
CA ARG A 48 5.82 16.50 -0.82
C ARG A 48 4.93 15.37 -0.29
N GLN A 49 4.88 14.23 -0.99
CA GLN A 49 4.06 13.10 -0.56
C GLN A 49 4.56 12.45 0.74
N LYS A 50 5.87 12.51 0.99
CA LYS A 50 6.45 12.04 2.24
C LYS A 50 6.10 12.98 3.41
N GLU A 51 6.08 14.28 3.14
CA GLU A 51 5.71 15.31 4.12
C GLU A 51 4.20 15.38 4.37
N ARG A 52 3.40 14.93 3.39
CA ARG A 52 1.93 14.91 3.43
C ARG A 52 1.41 13.53 3.02
N PRO A 53 1.45 12.54 3.93
CA PRO A 53 0.90 11.21 3.65
C PRO A 53 -0.63 11.25 3.51
N ILE A 54 -1.19 10.20 2.90
CA ILE A 54 -2.65 10.11 2.66
C ILE A 54 -3.45 9.87 3.94
N PHE A 55 -2.83 9.36 5.01
CA PHE A 55 -3.48 9.25 6.32
C PHE A 55 -3.33 10.56 7.08
N ASP A 56 -4.41 11.08 7.65
CA ASP A 56 -4.42 12.38 8.33
C ASP A 56 -3.87 12.28 9.77
N HIS A 57 -2.56 12.07 9.90
CA HIS A 57 -1.92 12.01 11.21
C HIS A 57 -1.96 13.35 11.97
N ASP A 58 -2.16 14.49 11.30
CA ASP A 58 -2.29 15.79 11.96
C ASP A 58 -3.60 15.83 12.75
N ARG A 59 -4.67 15.24 12.20
CA ARG A 59 -5.97 15.12 12.85
C ARG A 59 -6.01 14.06 13.94
N PHE A 60 -5.45 12.87 13.69
CA PHE A 60 -5.54 11.75 14.64
C PHE A 60 -4.37 11.67 15.63
N GLY A 61 -3.26 12.37 15.35
CA GLY A 61 -2.10 12.51 16.22
C GLY A 61 -1.56 11.18 16.77
N GLY A 62 -1.11 11.23 18.03
CA GLY A 62 -1.00 10.08 18.93
C GLY A 62 -0.22 8.87 18.40
N ALA A 63 -0.80 7.68 18.62
CA ALA A 63 -0.20 6.38 18.29
C ALA A 63 0.14 6.24 16.79
N TRP A 64 -0.63 6.88 15.91
CA TRP A 64 -0.48 6.78 14.45
C TRP A 64 0.81 7.41 13.94
N LEU A 65 1.30 8.49 14.57
CA LEU A 65 2.49 9.21 14.11
C LEU A 65 3.76 8.34 14.14
N ALA A 66 3.94 7.54 15.19
CA ALA A 66 5.09 6.64 15.31
C ALA A 66 5.05 5.54 14.24
N ALA A 67 3.90 4.87 14.09
CA ALA A 67 3.69 3.83 13.10
C ALA A 67 3.81 4.36 11.66
N GLU A 68 3.34 5.59 11.39
CA GLU A 68 3.44 6.25 10.09
C GLU A 68 4.90 6.62 9.77
N ASN A 69 5.63 7.21 10.71
CA ASN A 69 7.05 7.56 10.53
C ASN A 69 7.93 6.33 10.27
N GLU A 70 7.59 5.20 10.90
CA GLU A 70 8.29 3.93 10.74
C GLU A 70 7.77 3.09 9.57
N LEU A 71 6.71 3.55 8.87
CA LEU A 71 6.06 2.84 7.77
C LEU A 71 5.67 1.40 8.14
N ARG A 72 5.06 1.22 9.32
CA ARG A 72 4.66 -0.10 9.84
C ARG A 72 3.21 -0.11 10.30
N PHE A 73 2.62 -1.29 10.39
CA PHE A 73 1.34 -1.46 11.07
C PHE A 73 1.47 -1.22 12.59
N PHE A 74 0.34 -1.07 13.26
CA PHE A 74 0.32 -1.01 14.73
C PHE A 74 0.77 -2.31 15.37
N SER A 75 1.53 -2.19 16.44
CA SER A 75 1.79 -3.28 17.38
C SER A 75 0.54 -3.59 18.21
N ASP A 76 0.50 -4.79 18.81
CA ASP A 76 -0.61 -5.15 19.70
C ASP A 76 -0.70 -4.21 20.91
N GLU A 77 0.45 -3.75 21.42
CA GLU A 77 0.49 -2.78 22.52
C GLU A 77 -0.14 -1.45 22.13
N GLU A 78 0.19 -0.91 20.95
CA GLU A 78 -0.44 0.31 20.45
C GLU A 78 -1.93 0.11 20.23
N LEU A 79 -2.35 -1.01 19.63
CA LEU A 79 -3.75 -1.37 19.46
C LEU A 79 -4.49 -1.43 20.79
N THR A 80 -3.90 -1.97 21.88
CA THR A 80 -4.58 -1.96 23.18
C THR A 80 -4.93 -0.57 23.71
N LYS A 81 -4.23 0.47 23.24
CA LYS A 81 -4.45 1.87 23.60
C LYS A 81 -5.47 2.56 22.68
N ILE A 82 -5.76 1.98 21.51
CA ILE A 82 -6.61 2.59 20.47
C ILE A 82 -7.68 1.60 19.97
N GLY A 83 -8.93 1.99 20.13
CA GLY A 83 -10.08 1.22 19.65
C GLY A 83 -10.55 0.09 20.57
N ASN A 84 -11.76 -0.38 20.30
CA ASN A 84 -12.44 -1.46 21.01
C ASN A 84 -11.92 -2.84 20.57
N ALA A 85 -12.46 -3.92 21.14
CA ALA A 85 -12.01 -5.28 20.83
C ALA A 85 -12.13 -5.65 19.33
N ALA A 86 -13.25 -5.32 18.68
CA ALA A 86 -13.48 -5.62 17.28
C ALA A 86 -12.59 -4.78 16.35
N GLN A 87 -12.37 -3.50 16.66
CA GLN A 87 -11.47 -2.61 15.94
C GLN A 87 -10.02 -3.11 16.00
N ARG A 88 -9.54 -3.48 17.20
CA ARG A 88 -8.20 -4.05 17.40
C ARG A 88 -8.02 -5.36 16.64
N SER A 89 -8.98 -6.28 16.76
CA SER A 89 -8.97 -7.56 16.04
C SER A 89 -8.92 -7.35 14.52
N SER A 90 -9.74 -6.42 14.01
CA SER A 90 -9.75 -6.06 12.59
C SER A 90 -8.39 -5.52 12.11
N ALA A 91 -7.80 -4.57 12.86
CA ALA A 91 -6.49 -4.00 12.50
C ALA A 91 -5.36 -5.04 12.56
N SER A 92 -5.34 -5.91 13.57
CA SER A 92 -4.38 -7.02 13.69
C SER A 92 -4.52 -8.01 12.54
N ALA A 93 -5.75 -8.38 12.14
CA ALA A 93 -5.98 -9.29 11.03
C ALA A 93 -5.43 -8.75 9.71
N LEU A 94 -5.60 -7.45 9.43
CA LEU A 94 -5.01 -6.79 8.26
C LEU A 94 -3.47 -6.79 8.31
N ARG A 95 -2.89 -6.48 9.48
CA ARG A 95 -1.43 -6.51 9.68
C ARG A 95 -0.86 -7.90 9.42
N ASP A 96 -1.43 -8.90 10.08
CA ASP A 96 -0.89 -10.26 10.10
C ASP A 96 -1.17 -10.98 8.76
N GLY A 97 -2.23 -10.59 8.05
CA GLY A 97 -2.63 -11.14 6.77
C GLY A 97 -2.14 -10.38 5.53
N VAL A 98 -1.44 -9.24 5.67
CA VAL A 98 -1.16 -8.31 4.55
C VAL A 98 -0.49 -9.00 3.36
N GLU A 99 0.48 -9.88 3.59
CA GLU A 99 1.19 -10.58 2.51
C GLU A 99 0.23 -11.45 1.67
N SER A 100 -0.66 -12.20 2.34
CA SER A 100 -1.66 -13.02 1.67
C SER A 100 -2.72 -12.18 0.97
N ILE A 101 -3.19 -11.11 1.63
CA ILE A 101 -4.19 -10.18 1.08
C ILE A 101 -3.69 -9.55 -0.21
N VAL A 102 -2.44 -9.06 -0.21
CA VAL A 102 -1.80 -8.44 -1.38
C VAL A 102 -1.58 -9.47 -2.48
N ALA A 103 -1.11 -10.69 -2.15
CA ALA A 103 -0.88 -11.76 -3.12
C ALA A 103 -2.16 -12.18 -3.84
N GLU A 104 -3.24 -12.45 -3.10
CA GLU A 104 -4.54 -12.84 -3.66
C GLU A 104 -5.17 -11.71 -4.50
N SER A 105 -5.05 -10.47 -4.03
CA SER A 105 -5.54 -9.30 -4.78
C SER A 105 -4.76 -9.07 -6.07
N ARG A 106 -3.43 -9.27 -6.03
CA ARG A 106 -2.56 -9.25 -7.21
C ARG A 106 -2.97 -10.33 -8.22
N GLU A 107 -3.20 -11.57 -7.78
CA GLU A 107 -3.60 -12.65 -8.67
C GLU A 107 -4.90 -12.32 -9.43
N LYS A 108 -5.89 -11.78 -8.70
CA LYS A 108 -7.15 -11.34 -9.31
C LYS A 108 -7.00 -10.18 -10.28
N LEU A 109 -6.13 -9.23 -9.98
CA LEU A 109 -5.83 -8.12 -10.89
C LEU A 109 -5.19 -8.64 -12.18
N LEU A 110 -4.21 -9.54 -12.09
CA LEU A 110 -3.55 -10.11 -13.26
C LEU A 110 -4.50 -10.96 -14.13
N LYS A 111 -5.53 -11.56 -13.53
CA LYS A 111 -6.60 -12.25 -14.25
C LYS A 111 -7.55 -11.29 -14.98
N GLU A 112 -7.90 -10.17 -14.34
CA GLU A 112 -8.79 -9.15 -14.91
C GLU A 112 -8.11 -8.35 -16.02
N PHE A 113 -6.84 -8.00 -15.82
CA PHE A 113 -6.01 -7.25 -16.77
C PHE A 113 -4.89 -8.14 -17.29
N PRO A 114 -5.19 -9.08 -18.21
CA PRO A 114 -4.17 -9.95 -18.78
C PRO A 114 -3.08 -9.10 -19.46
N ASN A 115 -1.83 -9.57 -19.37
CA ASN A 115 -0.66 -8.95 -20.00
C ASN A 115 -0.30 -7.54 -19.48
N ILE A 116 -0.95 -7.02 -18.42
CA ILE A 116 -0.67 -5.67 -17.89
C ILE A 116 0.78 -5.47 -17.42
N THR A 117 1.47 -6.56 -17.06
CA THR A 117 2.88 -6.58 -16.65
C THR A 117 3.85 -7.00 -17.76
N GLU A 118 3.34 -7.37 -18.93
CA GLU A 118 4.16 -7.75 -20.10
C GLU A 118 4.58 -6.52 -20.89
N GLU A 119 5.52 -6.67 -21.83
CA GLU A 119 5.98 -5.57 -22.67
C GLU A 119 4.81 -4.88 -23.39
N GLY A 120 4.71 -3.55 -23.24
CA GLY A 120 3.58 -2.75 -23.73
C GLY A 120 2.40 -2.63 -22.75
N GLY A 121 2.39 -3.40 -21.65
CA GLY A 121 1.41 -3.29 -20.57
C GLY A 121 1.66 -2.10 -19.63
N ALA A 122 0.61 -1.58 -19.00
CA ALA A 122 0.68 -0.36 -18.18
C ALA A 122 1.51 -0.51 -16.88
N LEU A 123 1.75 -1.74 -16.42
CA LEU A 123 2.60 -2.07 -15.27
C LEU A 123 3.97 -2.64 -15.68
N TYR A 124 4.31 -2.59 -16.97
CA TYR A 124 5.66 -2.85 -17.48
C TYR A 124 6.45 -1.55 -17.59
N PRO A 125 7.74 -1.54 -17.27
CA PRO A 125 8.61 -2.67 -16.88
C PRO A 125 8.42 -3.12 -15.43
N PRO A 126 9.05 -4.24 -15.00
CA PRO A 126 8.78 -4.88 -13.70
C PRO A 126 8.78 -3.94 -12.49
N PHE A 127 9.62 -2.89 -12.46
CA PHE A 127 9.63 -1.94 -11.35
C PHE A 127 8.29 -1.21 -11.14
N ARG A 128 7.49 -1.01 -12.20
CA ARG A 128 6.14 -0.41 -12.11
C ARG A 128 5.17 -1.36 -11.43
N SER A 129 5.18 -2.64 -11.81
CA SER A 129 4.39 -3.67 -11.13
C SER A 129 4.80 -3.81 -9.65
N GLU A 130 6.10 -3.81 -9.35
CA GLU A 130 6.58 -3.86 -7.95
C GLU A 130 6.17 -2.62 -7.15
N ALA A 131 6.10 -1.44 -7.79
CA ALA A 131 5.54 -0.24 -7.16
C ALA A 131 4.05 -0.37 -6.88
N CYS A 132 3.27 -0.93 -7.81
CA CYS A 132 1.85 -1.21 -7.62
C CYS A 132 1.61 -2.14 -6.42
N TRP A 133 2.40 -3.21 -6.27
CA TRP A 133 2.25 -4.15 -5.14
C TRP A 133 2.61 -3.50 -3.80
N ARG A 134 3.61 -2.60 -3.78
CA ARG A 134 3.92 -1.79 -2.59
C ARG A 134 2.78 -0.85 -2.23
N ASP A 135 2.11 -0.24 -3.21
CA ASP A 135 0.94 0.60 -2.94
C ASP A 135 -0.22 -0.20 -2.35
N PHE A 136 -0.45 -1.44 -2.79
CA PHE A 136 -1.46 -2.31 -2.17
C PHE A 136 -1.16 -2.60 -0.70
N TRP A 137 0.10 -2.84 -0.36
CA TRP A 137 0.53 -2.98 1.02
C TRP A 137 0.27 -1.68 1.81
N HIS A 138 0.60 -0.52 1.24
CA HIS A 138 0.37 0.77 1.90
C HIS A 138 -1.11 1.10 2.08
N PHE A 139 -1.97 0.81 1.10
CA PHE A 139 -3.42 0.98 1.23
C PHE A 139 -4.00 0.07 2.30
N THR A 140 -3.53 -1.17 2.39
CA THR A 140 -3.94 -2.09 3.46
C THR A 140 -3.51 -1.57 4.84
N ARG A 141 -2.32 -0.97 4.95
CA ARG A 141 -1.85 -0.32 6.18
C ARG A 141 -2.70 0.89 6.56
N VAL A 142 -2.98 1.78 5.61
CA VAL A 142 -3.84 2.95 5.85
C VAL A 142 -5.26 2.50 6.23
N ALA A 143 -5.79 1.45 5.59
CA ALA A 143 -7.06 0.86 5.97
C ALA A 143 -7.01 0.24 7.39
N SER A 144 -5.89 -0.36 7.80
CA SER A 144 -5.74 -0.87 9.17
C SER A 144 -5.82 0.25 10.22
N TYR A 145 -5.34 1.45 9.89
CA TYR A 145 -5.48 2.63 10.75
C TYR A 145 -6.92 3.13 10.78
N GLY A 146 -7.61 3.13 9.63
CA GLY A 146 -9.03 3.46 9.57
C GLY A 146 -9.91 2.48 10.36
N CYS A 147 -9.50 1.22 10.51
CA CYS A 147 -10.24 0.25 11.34
C CYS A 147 -10.27 0.63 12.83
N THR A 148 -9.35 1.47 13.32
CA THR A 148 -9.30 1.88 14.74
C THR A 148 -10.02 3.19 15.02
N ILE A 149 -10.70 3.76 14.00
CA ILE A 149 -11.36 5.07 14.06
C ILE A 149 -12.81 4.91 13.59
N ASP A 150 -13.77 5.46 14.34
CA ASP A 150 -15.21 5.41 13.98
C ASP A 150 -15.62 6.52 12.98
N GLU A 151 -14.68 7.03 12.21
CA GLU A 151 -14.88 8.15 11.30
C GLU A 151 -14.35 7.84 9.89
N SER A 152 -15.16 8.12 8.87
CA SER A 152 -14.82 7.89 7.46
C SER A 152 -13.94 8.99 6.83
N ALA A 153 -13.55 10.00 7.60
CA ALA A 153 -12.75 11.13 7.15
C ALA A 153 -11.33 11.06 7.74
N PHE A 154 -10.68 9.89 7.60
CA PHE A 154 -9.31 9.67 8.07
C PHE A 154 -8.23 9.93 7.03
N LEU A 155 -8.63 10.26 5.79
CA LEU A 155 -7.70 10.58 4.72
C LEU A 155 -7.43 12.09 4.66
N ASN A 156 -6.16 12.43 4.46
CA ASN A 156 -5.71 13.79 4.23
C ASN A 156 -5.98 14.18 2.76
N LYS A 157 -6.81 15.20 2.54
CA LYS A 157 -7.17 15.67 1.19
C LYS A 157 -5.97 16.24 0.43
N ASP A 158 -5.09 16.97 1.09
CA ASP A 158 -3.89 17.53 0.45
C ASP A 158 -2.92 16.40 0.08
N GLY A 159 -2.77 15.41 0.96
CA GLY A 159 -1.96 14.20 0.70
C GLY A 159 -2.52 13.33 -0.43
N LEU A 160 -3.85 13.28 -0.59
CA LEU A 160 -4.49 12.63 -1.74
C LEU A 160 -4.27 13.42 -3.04
N GLY A 161 -4.37 14.75 -3.01
CA GLY A 161 -4.11 15.60 -4.18
C GLY A 161 -2.67 15.46 -4.69
N ILE A 162 -1.68 15.39 -3.78
CA ILE A 162 -0.29 15.14 -4.16
C ILE A 162 -0.12 13.72 -4.74
N LEU A 163 -0.80 12.72 -4.17
CA LEU A 163 -0.79 11.36 -4.72
C LEU A 163 -1.39 11.32 -6.14
N GLU A 164 -2.45 12.09 -6.40
CA GLU A 164 -3.04 12.24 -7.73
C GLU A 164 -2.05 12.84 -8.73
N GLU A 165 -1.34 13.92 -8.34
CA GLU A 165 -0.27 14.52 -9.15
C GLU A 165 0.82 13.46 -9.48
N VAL A 166 1.24 12.67 -8.49
CA VAL A 166 2.20 11.57 -8.68
C VAL A 166 1.67 10.52 -9.65
N TYR A 167 0.42 10.08 -9.49
CA TYR A 167 -0.18 9.04 -10.32
C TYR A 167 -0.36 9.50 -11.77
N ARG A 168 -0.73 10.76 -11.97
CA ARG A 168 -0.81 11.38 -13.30
C ARG A 168 0.56 11.45 -13.98
N GLU A 169 1.57 11.96 -13.29
CA GLU A 169 2.92 12.11 -13.85
C GLU A 169 3.54 10.75 -14.20
N LEU A 170 3.27 9.72 -13.40
CA LEU A 170 3.74 8.34 -13.66
C LEU A 170 2.85 7.57 -14.65
N SER A 171 1.75 8.17 -15.12
CA SER A 171 0.73 7.50 -15.95
C SER A 171 0.29 6.16 -15.34
N VAL A 172 -0.08 6.18 -14.07
CA VAL A 172 -0.54 4.99 -13.34
C VAL A 172 -1.91 4.56 -13.89
N PRO A 173 -2.14 3.26 -14.19
CA PRO A 173 -3.44 2.79 -14.67
C PRO A 173 -4.48 2.80 -13.54
N LEU A 174 -5.22 3.91 -13.41
CA LEU A 174 -6.16 4.13 -12.31
C LEU A 174 -7.26 3.06 -12.24
N ASP A 175 -7.75 2.56 -13.38
CA ASP A 175 -8.75 1.48 -13.41
C ASP A 175 -8.24 0.19 -12.76
N ALA A 176 -6.99 -0.20 -13.09
CA ALA A 176 -6.35 -1.37 -12.51
C ALA A 176 -6.05 -1.15 -11.02
N MET A 177 -5.62 0.05 -10.62
CA MET A 177 -5.41 0.41 -9.22
C MET A 177 -6.71 0.32 -8.41
N LEU A 178 -7.80 0.91 -8.91
CA LEU A 178 -9.10 0.88 -8.24
C LEU A 178 -9.66 -0.55 -8.16
N TYR A 179 -9.55 -1.33 -9.23
CA TYR A 179 -9.92 -2.73 -9.21
C TYR A 179 -9.12 -3.50 -8.14
N GLY A 180 -7.79 -3.35 -8.13
CA GLY A 180 -6.92 -3.99 -7.16
C GLY A 180 -7.26 -3.60 -5.71
N THR A 181 -7.49 -2.32 -5.44
CA THR A 181 -7.89 -1.85 -4.10
C THR A 181 -9.26 -2.40 -3.67
N ARG A 182 -10.21 -2.58 -4.61
CA ARG A 182 -11.46 -3.29 -4.32
C ARG A 182 -11.23 -4.77 -4.00
N GLN A 183 -10.26 -5.43 -4.63
CA GLN A 183 -9.89 -6.80 -4.26
C GLN A 183 -9.22 -6.87 -2.88
N LEU A 184 -8.40 -5.87 -2.51
CA LEU A 184 -7.85 -5.78 -1.14
C LEU A 184 -8.97 -5.74 -0.10
N LYS A 185 -10.04 -4.98 -0.35
CA LYS A 185 -11.24 -4.98 0.51
C LYS A 185 -11.82 -6.38 0.65
N VAL A 186 -12.08 -7.07 -0.48
CA VAL A 186 -12.70 -8.40 -0.49
C VAL A 186 -11.85 -9.41 0.28
N GLU A 187 -10.54 -9.46 0.04
CA GLU A 187 -9.66 -10.39 0.73
C GLU A 187 -9.47 -10.05 2.21
N SER A 188 -9.44 -8.76 2.56
CA SER A 188 -9.39 -8.32 3.96
C SER A 188 -10.68 -8.66 4.73
N GLN A 189 -11.85 -8.60 4.08
CA GLN A 189 -13.09 -9.03 4.71
C GLN A 189 -13.16 -10.56 4.88
N ARG A 190 -12.43 -11.33 4.06
CA ARG A 190 -12.31 -12.78 4.20
C ARG A 190 -11.33 -13.18 5.31
N SER A 191 -10.38 -12.31 5.67
CA SER A 191 -9.40 -12.59 6.72
C SER A 191 -9.94 -12.39 8.15
N VAL A 192 -11.17 -11.92 8.31
CA VAL A 192 -11.84 -11.69 9.60
C VAL A 192 -13.07 -12.58 9.76
N ASN A 193 -13.47 -12.85 11.01
CA ASN A 193 -14.41 -13.93 11.30
C ASN A 193 -15.83 -13.45 11.63
N SER A 194 -15.99 -12.25 12.17
CA SER A 194 -17.29 -11.70 12.56
C SER A 194 -17.83 -10.69 11.55
N GLU A 195 -19.15 -10.56 11.48
CA GLU A 195 -19.80 -9.55 10.63
C GLU A 195 -19.48 -8.12 11.08
N GLU A 196 -19.24 -7.90 12.36
CA GLU A 196 -18.80 -6.61 12.89
C GLU A 196 -17.42 -6.23 12.35
N GLU A 197 -16.43 -7.14 12.41
CA GLU A 197 -15.10 -6.93 11.84
C GLU A 197 -15.16 -6.72 10.33
N LYS A 198 -15.96 -7.51 9.60
CA LYS A 198 -16.17 -7.33 8.15
C LYS A 198 -16.73 -5.96 7.82
N ALA A 199 -17.64 -5.45 8.64
CA ALA A 199 -18.21 -4.12 8.47
C ALA A 199 -17.17 -3.02 8.76
N ILE A 200 -16.35 -3.16 9.81
CA ILE A 200 -15.24 -2.24 10.13
C ILE A 200 -14.23 -2.19 8.98
N VAL A 201 -13.71 -3.34 8.57
CA VAL A 201 -12.76 -3.47 7.45
C VAL A 201 -13.37 -2.90 6.18
N GLY A 202 -14.63 -3.25 5.89
CA GLY A 202 -15.36 -2.79 4.72
C GLY A 202 -15.43 -1.26 4.65
N ARG A 203 -15.88 -0.61 5.72
CA ARG A 203 -15.96 0.86 5.80
C ARG A 203 -14.60 1.54 5.64
N SER A 204 -13.56 0.96 6.23
CA SER A 204 -12.20 1.50 6.12
C SER A 204 -11.70 1.49 4.67
N PHE A 205 -11.83 0.35 3.98
CA PHE A 205 -11.48 0.27 2.57
C PHE A 205 -12.39 1.11 1.68
N ASP A 206 -13.68 1.25 1.99
CA ASP A 206 -14.58 2.13 1.23
C ASP A 206 -14.10 3.58 1.26
N THR A 207 -13.54 4.03 2.38
CA THR A 207 -12.92 5.36 2.50
C THR A 207 -11.71 5.49 1.57
N VAL A 208 -10.78 4.50 1.59
CA VAL A 208 -9.61 4.47 0.70
C VAL A 208 -10.01 4.45 -0.77
N ILE A 209 -10.96 3.58 -1.13
CA ILE A 209 -11.46 3.45 -2.51
C ILE A 209 -12.11 4.75 -2.97
N THR A 210 -12.90 5.39 -2.11
CA THR A 210 -13.55 6.67 -2.43
C THR A 210 -12.49 7.74 -2.73
N GLY A 211 -11.48 7.88 -1.86
CA GLY A 211 -10.39 8.84 -2.06
C GLY A 211 -9.62 8.63 -3.37
N LEU A 212 -9.37 7.37 -3.75
CA LEU A 212 -8.72 7.04 -5.03
C LEU A 212 -9.67 7.23 -6.23
N SER A 213 -10.98 7.01 -6.06
CA SER A 213 -11.95 7.11 -7.15
C SER A 213 -12.12 8.54 -7.66
N ASP A 214 -11.84 9.52 -6.80
CA ASP A 214 -11.90 10.94 -7.18
C ASP A 214 -10.81 11.31 -8.18
N PHE A 215 -9.72 10.55 -8.28
CA PHE A 215 -8.65 10.78 -9.27
C PHE A 215 -9.16 10.56 -10.70
N VAL A 216 -10.11 9.65 -10.89
CA VAL A 216 -10.71 9.37 -12.21
C VAL A 216 -11.63 10.52 -12.61
N LYS A 217 -12.43 11.04 -11.68
CA LYS A 217 -13.39 12.13 -11.93
C LYS A 217 -12.71 13.45 -12.28
N SER A 218 -11.53 13.70 -11.72
CA SER A 218 -10.74 14.91 -11.99
C SER A 218 -10.02 14.89 -13.34
N SER A 219 -10.00 13.74 -14.03
CA SER A 219 -9.30 13.55 -15.31
C SER A 219 -10.20 13.69 -16.55
N GLU A 220 -11.50 13.86 -16.35
CA GLU A 220 -12.52 14.16 -17.39
C GLU A 220 -12.75 15.66 -17.52
#